data_AF-C1FFA7-F1
#
_entry.id   AF-C1FFA7-F1
#
_cell.length_a   1.000
_cell.length_b   1.000
_cell.length_c   1.000
_cell.angle_alpha   90.00
_cell.angle_beta   90.00
_cell.angle_gamma   90.00
#
_symmetry.space_group_name_H-M   'P 1'
#
loop_
_entity.id
_entity.type
_entity.pdbx_description
1 polymer ?
#
loop_
_entity_poly.entity_id
_entity_poly.type
_entity_poly.pdbx_seq_one_letter_code
_entity_poly.pdbx_strand_id
1 'polypeptide(L)'
;MATCASSATSMPRVATRVRARIGGGGATGRVALRPRARAVPRAAPVTTTTTPHPFVDFDTTGCGPFPLLDPTRGYTHVSPGVCDTCADSAEARRAWVELLLGQLPSHRANAERTAKFLGDECPPDYTERYRAWEGDYEAYLEEVSKDGVPKGQGATLLDMVDEKERLLRRRGLDDMFAGLKAGEDAIASVLFHSIASEIDNIWSPDERDTRDDDDAMAKAAMIRAVIECCLAGNLFDAGAAAAVQGVQVGDFCEPCVVEPDSREMSEEEAGRYRLDADQLAEVFARARARVSRDASPGGWRFDSFSEICERCVATEHPGWRRVVIFCDNAGADVMGMVVLARALAAIGGEDTKVALVANTHAALNDVTHAELRGFLSTVAGWGESSTGDRAGGPSDPVLAAQMERGRVTAVPSGQFSTLLDLNRTGPELNAWVEEELKSVPAGGEWLVVFDGMGRGLESNWNPAPYFKDGVNALNLAMVKSEINAKRLGAEVYDCVVKLSVGGSK
;
A
#
# COMPACT_ATOMS: atom_id res chain seq x y z
N MET A 1 9.19 -30.73 56.02
CA MET A 1 9.13 -29.96 57.27
C MET A 1 8.70 -28.55 56.93
N ALA A 2 7.67 -28.08 57.65
CA ALA A 2 7.12 -26.72 57.79
C ALA A 2 6.69 -25.98 56.50
N THR A 3 5.41 -25.81 56.12
CA THR A 3 4.23 -25.17 56.76
C THR A 3 4.44 -23.72 57.19
N CYS A 4 3.75 -22.76 56.57
CA CYS A 4 2.50 -22.19 57.12
C CYS A 4 1.96 -21.02 56.27
N ALA A 5 0.63 -20.89 56.35
CA ALA A 5 -0.28 -20.02 55.62
C ALA A 5 -0.54 -18.67 56.31
N SER A 6 -1.48 -17.92 55.69
CA SER A 6 -2.39 -16.89 56.25
C SER A 6 -1.99 -15.45 55.92
N SER A 7 -2.86 -14.50 55.54
CA SER A 7 -4.34 -14.42 55.54
C SER A 7 -4.79 -13.22 54.71
N ALA A 8 -6.02 -13.31 54.21
CA ALA A 8 -6.79 -12.25 53.56
C ALA A 8 -7.17 -11.08 54.49
N THR A 9 -7.42 -9.90 53.91
CA THR A 9 -8.39 -8.95 54.49
C THR A 9 -9.07 -8.14 53.38
N SER A 10 -10.40 -8.14 53.45
CA SER A 10 -11.39 -7.46 52.59
C SER A 10 -11.67 -6.05 53.11
N MET A 11 -11.94 -5.09 52.21
CA MET A 11 -12.62 -3.83 52.51
C MET A 11 -13.52 -3.41 51.30
N PRO A 12 -14.60 -2.64 51.51
CA PRO A 12 -15.91 -2.94 50.93
C PRO A 12 -16.42 -1.94 49.87
N ARG A 13 -17.40 -2.42 49.07
CA ARG A 13 -18.26 -1.64 48.18
C ARG A 13 -19.22 -0.74 48.96
N VAL A 14 -19.27 0.56 48.63
CA VAL A 14 -20.29 1.50 49.11
C VAL A 14 -21.31 1.72 47.99
N ALA A 15 -22.56 1.35 48.27
CA ALA A 15 -23.73 1.60 47.45
C ALA A 15 -24.52 2.77 48.04
N THR A 16 -24.74 3.82 47.26
CA THR A 16 -25.60 4.94 47.62
C THR A 16 -27.03 4.67 47.11
N ARG A 17 -27.91 4.28 48.03
CA ARG A 17 -29.36 4.28 47.85
C ARG A 17 -29.92 5.65 48.23
N VAL A 18 -30.67 6.27 47.33
CA VAL A 18 -31.62 7.33 47.69
C VAL A 18 -33.02 6.73 47.66
N ARG A 19 -33.73 6.82 48.79
CA ARG A 19 -35.17 6.52 48.95
C ARG A 19 -35.92 7.84 49.11
N ALA A 20 -37.04 7.98 48.43
CA ALA A 20 -38.14 8.84 48.89
C ALA A 20 -39.48 8.12 48.69
N ARG A 21 -40.37 8.26 49.67
CA ARG A 21 -41.64 7.52 49.87
C ARG A 21 -42.83 8.22 49.20
N ILE A 22 -43.67 7.40 48.55
CA ILE A 22 -45.13 7.23 48.59
C ILE A 22 -46.05 8.40 49.03
N GLY A 23 -47.03 8.68 48.16
CA GLY A 23 -48.44 9.03 48.39
C GLY A 23 -49.09 9.23 47.01
N GLY A 24 -50.23 8.69 46.59
CA GLY A 24 -51.37 8.03 47.22
C GLY A 24 -52.65 8.60 46.57
N GLY A 25 -53.37 7.79 45.77
CA GLY A 25 -54.79 8.02 45.46
C GLY A 25 -55.17 8.29 44.00
N GLY A 26 -56.24 7.61 43.54
CA GLY A 26 -57.13 8.11 42.50
C GLY A 26 -57.26 7.28 41.23
N ALA A 27 -58.10 6.25 41.27
CA ALA A 27 -58.61 5.57 40.08
C ALA A 27 -59.58 6.48 39.30
N THR A 28 -59.44 6.59 37.98
CA THR A 28 -60.57 6.65 37.03
C THR A 28 -60.10 6.16 35.66
N GLY A 29 -60.85 5.24 35.05
CA GLY A 29 -60.51 4.65 33.76
C GLY A 29 -60.81 5.57 32.58
N ARG A 30 -60.16 5.30 31.44
CA ARG A 30 -60.70 5.55 30.09
C ARG A 30 -59.82 4.89 29.01
N VAL A 31 -60.46 3.97 28.30
CA VAL A 31 -60.43 3.75 26.84
C VAL A 31 -59.05 3.67 26.17
N ALA A 32 -58.70 2.46 25.74
CA ALA A 32 -57.62 2.20 24.80
C ALA A 32 -57.90 2.84 23.43
N LEU A 33 -57.04 3.76 23.01
CA LEU A 33 -56.95 4.25 21.63
C LEU A 33 -55.59 3.83 21.07
N ARG A 34 -55.61 2.93 20.08
CA ARG A 34 -54.44 2.59 19.26
C ARG A 34 -54.03 3.80 18.42
N PRO A 35 -52.76 4.25 18.43
CA PRO A 35 -52.30 5.22 17.45
C PRO A 35 -52.13 4.51 16.10
N ARG A 36 -52.82 5.04 15.07
CA ARG A 36 -52.56 4.70 13.66
C ARG A 36 -51.15 5.21 13.30
N ALA A 37 -50.24 4.29 12.96
CA ALA A 37 -49.00 4.63 12.30
C ALA A 37 -49.32 5.27 10.94
N ARG A 38 -48.88 6.51 10.75
CA ARG A 38 -48.99 7.25 9.50
C ARG A 38 -47.87 6.73 8.60
N ALA A 39 -48.21 6.02 7.53
CA ALA A 39 -47.26 5.57 6.53
C ALA A 39 -46.57 6.80 5.91
N VAL A 40 -45.25 6.86 6.01
CA VAL A 40 -44.42 7.79 5.25
C VAL A 40 -44.35 7.25 3.81
N PRO A 41 -44.69 8.04 2.78
CA PRO A 41 -44.59 7.55 1.41
C PRO A 41 -43.12 7.31 1.06
N ARG A 42 -42.82 6.06 0.70
CA ARG A 42 -41.54 5.62 0.14
C ARG A 42 -41.28 6.43 -1.14
N ALA A 43 -40.21 7.23 -1.13
CA ALA A 43 -39.78 7.95 -2.33
C ALA A 43 -39.51 6.95 -3.46
N ALA A 44 -40.06 7.22 -4.65
CA ALA A 44 -39.77 6.45 -5.84
C ALA A 44 -38.28 6.61 -6.21
N PRO A 45 -37.64 5.58 -6.79
CA PRO A 45 -36.26 5.69 -7.22
C PRO A 45 -36.16 6.81 -8.27
N VAL A 46 -35.26 7.76 -8.02
CA VAL A 46 -34.90 8.80 -8.99
C VAL A 46 -34.13 8.10 -10.11
N THR A 47 -34.75 7.97 -11.27
CA THR A 47 -34.07 7.59 -12.50
C THR A 47 -33.21 8.76 -12.96
N THR A 48 -31.96 8.81 -12.52
CA THR A 48 -30.95 9.68 -13.11
C THR A 48 -30.58 9.14 -14.50
N THR A 49 -30.88 9.93 -15.52
CA THR A 49 -30.47 9.66 -16.90
C THR A 49 -28.99 10.02 -17.03
N THR A 50 -28.13 9.15 -16.50
CA THR A 50 -26.69 9.24 -16.71
C THR A 50 -26.43 8.92 -18.17
N THR A 51 -25.89 9.87 -18.94
CA THR A 51 -25.30 9.57 -20.25
C THR A 51 -24.31 8.42 -20.06
N PRO A 52 -24.39 7.33 -20.83
CA PRO A 52 -23.45 6.22 -20.69
C PRO A 52 -22.08 6.73 -21.12
N HIS A 53 -21.22 7.01 -20.15
CA HIS A 53 -19.79 7.03 -20.41
C HIS A 53 -19.44 5.63 -20.94
N PRO A 54 -18.75 5.53 -22.08
CA PRO A 54 -18.37 4.23 -22.62
C PRO A 54 -17.49 3.54 -21.58
N PHE A 55 -18.03 2.52 -20.93
CA PHE A 55 -17.28 1.64 -20.06
C PHE A 55 -16.21 0.97 -20.90
N VAL A 56 -14.95 1.28 -20.64
CA VAL A 56 -13.83 0.48 -21.11
C VAL A 56 -13.68 -0.63 -20.07
N ASP A 57 -14.06 -1.84 -20.45
CA ASP A 57 -13.76 -3.03 -19.64
C ASP A 57 -12.24 -3.13 -19.46
N PHE A 58 -11.79 -3.78 -18.39
CA PHE A 58 -10.35 -4.00 -18.21
C PHE A 58 -9.83 -4.75 -19.43
N ASP A 59 -8.95 -4.12 -20.22
CA ASP A 59 -8.34 -4.78 -21.36
C ASP A 59 -7.35 -5.82 -20.82
N THR A 60 -7.89 -7.00 -20.56
CA THR A 60 -7.16 -8.17 -20.11
C THR A 60 -6.65 -9.00 -21.30
N THR A 61 -6.76 -8.45 -22.52
CA THR A 61 -6.27 -9.11 -23.73
C THR A 61 -4.76 -9.30 -23.63
N GLY A 62 -4.32 -10.56 -23.68
CA GLY A 62 -2.90 -10.89 -23.57
C GLY A 62 -2.38 -10.97 -22.13
N CYS A 63 -3.21 -10.73 -21.12
CA CYS A 63 -2.85 -11.07 -19.74
C CYS A 63 -2.71 -12.59 -19.59
N GLY A 64 -1.76 -13.01 -18.75
CA GLY A 64 -1.50 -14.42 -18.49
C GLY A 64 -0.64 -14.64 -17.26
N PRO A 65 -0.28 -15.90 -16.95
CA PRO A 65 0.54 -16.21 -15.79
C PRO A 65 1.92 -15.58 -15.86
N PHE A 66 2.40 -15.07 -14.73
CA PHE A 66 3.71 -14.47 -14.58
C PHE A 66 4.80 -15.50 -14.95
N PRO A 67 5.74 -15.18 -15.88
CA PRO A 67 6.60 -16.21 -16.48
C PRO A 67 7.57 -16.91 -15.51
N LEU A 68 7.77 -16.40 -14.30
CA LEU A 68 8.60 -17.06 -13.28
C LEU A 68 7.83 -18.08 -12.42
N LEU A 69 6.50 -18.14 -12.53
CA LEU A 69 5.71 -19.20 -11.92
C LEU A 69 6.01 -20.55 -12.60
N ASP A 70 5.99 -21.61 -11.80
CA ASP A 70 6.02 -22.97 -12.33
C ASP A 70 4.59 -23.39 -12.71
N PRO A 71 4.32 -23.65 -14.02
CA PRO A 71 2.97 -23.97 -14.49
C PRO A 71 2.42 -25.28 -13.91
N THR A 72 3.27 -26.13 -13.34
CA THR A 72 2.88 -27.41 -12.73
C THR A 72 2.46 -27.28 -11.26
N ARG A 73 2.72 -26.15 -10.62
CA ARG A 73 2.51 -25.95 -9.17
C ARG A 73 1.20 -25.29 -8.80
N GLY A 74 0.40 -24.90 -9.80
CA GLY A 74 -0.96 -24.40 -9.60
C GLY A 74 -1.00 -23.17 -8.68
N TYR A 75 -0.36 -22.07 -9.10
CA TYR A 75 -0.36 -20.82 -8.34
C TYR A 75 -1.79 -20.38 -7.99
N THR A 76 -1.92 -19.94 -6.75
CA THR A 76 -3.12 -19.28 -6.25
C THR A 76 -2.70 -17.96 -5.62
N HIS A 77 -3.35 -16.86 -6.04
CA HIS A 77 -3.20 -15.51 -5.44
C HIS A 77 -3.72 -15.45 -4.01
N VAL A 78 -4.25 -16.56 -3.53
CA VAL A 78 -4.85 -16.71 -2.23
C VAL A 78 -3.74 -16.90 -1.22
N SER A 79 -3.29 -15.79 -0.61
CA SER A 79 -2.40 -15.90 0.54
C SER A 79 -3.08 -16.77 1.61
N PRO A 80 -2.41 -17.84 2.09
CA PRO A 80 -2.96 -18.66 3.16
C PRO A 80 -3.33 -17.82 4.37
N GLY A 81 -4.54 -18.05 4.90
CA GLY A 81 -5.13 -17.32 6.02
C GLY A 81 -5.83 -16.00 5.68
N VAL A 82 -5.80 -15.53 4.42
CA VAL A 82 -6.50 -14.28 4.01
C VAL A 82 -7.64 -14.61 3.07
N CYS A 83 -7.33 -14.82 1.79
CA CYS A 83 -8.35 -15.00 0.77
C CYS A 83 -9.02 -16.39 0.87
N ASP A 84 -8.33 -17.41 1.36
CA ASP A 84 -8.86 -18.78 1.53
C ASP A 84 -9.85 -18.82 2.69
N THR A 85 -9.46 -18.19 3.81
CA THR A 85 -10.27 -18.09 5.02
C THR A 85 -11.47 -17.19 4.75
N CYS A 86 -11.31 -16.13 3.96
CA CYS A 86 -12.41 -15.33 3.44
C CYS A 86 -13.36 -16.21 2.59
N ALA A 87 -12.85 -16.97 1.62
CA ALA A 87 -13.67 -17.85 0.80
C ALA A 87 -14.42 -18.92 1.61
N ASP A 88 -13.81 -19.45 2.68
CA ASP A 88 -14.31 -20.60 3.44
C ASP A 88 -15.03 -20.26 4.75
N SER A 89 -14.95 -19.02 5.26
CA SER A 89 -15.55 -18.59 6.53
C SER A 89 -16.38 -17.31 6.40
N ALA A 90 -17.67 -17.41 6.73
CA ALA A 90 -18.57 -16.25 6.76
C ALA A 90 -18.14 -15.20 7.81
N GLU A 91 -17.53 -15.63 8.92
CA GLU A 91 -16.99 -14.71 9.92
C GLU A 91 -15.81 -13.92 9.37
N ALA A 92 -14.88 -14.58 8.67
CA ALA A 92 -13.74 -13.91 8.06
C ALA A 92 -14.17 -12.94 6.95
N ARG A 93 -15.15 -13.33 6.11
CA ARG A 93 -15.73 -12.38 5.13
C ARG A 93 -16.31 -11.16 5.78
N ARG A 94 -17.11 -11.33 6.84
CA ARG A 94 -17.73 -10.21 7.55
C ARG A 94 -16.69 -9.26 8.14
N ALA A 95 -15.59 -9.79 8.69
CA ALA A 95 -14.49 -8.97 9.19
C ALA A 95 -13.84 -8.12 8.07
N TRP A 96 -13.64 -8.71 6.89
CA TRP A 96 -13.13 -7.96 5.72
C TRP A 96 -14.13 -6.93 5.19
N VAL A 97 -15.41 -7.28 5.12
CA VAL A 97 -16.49 -6.35 4.76
C VAL A 97 -16.54 -5.16 5.72
N GLU A 98 -16.46 -5.40 7.03
CA GLU A 98 -16.41 -4.34 8.04
C GLU A 98 -15.21 -3.42 7.84
N LEU A 99 -14.04 -3.99 7.58
CA LEU A 99 -12.83 -3.22 7.26
C LEU A 99 -13.01 -2.36 6.01
N LEU A 100 -13.53 -2.92 4.92
CA LEU A 100 -13.74 -2.20 3.65
C LEU A 100 -14.80 -1.10 3.77
N LEU A 101 -15.90 -1.34 4.48
CA LEU A 101 -16.89 -0.30 4.79
C LEU A 101 -16.27 0.82 5.64
N GLY A 102 -15.37 0.48 6.57
CA GLY A 102 -14.61 1.44 7.36
C GLY A 102 -13.71 2.37 6.54
N GLN A 103 -13.37 2.01 5.29
CA GLN A 103 -12.55 2.83 4.40
C GLN A 103 -13.36 3.90 3.63
N LEU A 104 -14.68 3.80 3.56
CA LEU A 104 -15.54 4.71 2.79
C LEU A 104 -15.40 6.20 3.18
N PRO A 105 -15.22 6.58 4.47
CA PRO A 105 -14.96 7.98 4.83
C PRO A 105 -13.68 8.52 4.18
N SER A 106 -12.60 7.73 4.13
CA SER A 106 -11.36 8.09 3.44
C SER A 106 -11.55 8.18 1.92
N HIS A 107 -12.33 7.27 1.34
CA HIS A 107 -12.67 7.30 -0.08
C HIS A 107 -13.40 8.60 -0.44
N ARG A 108 -14.34 9.02 0.38
CA ARG A 108 -15.07 10.28 0.20
C ARG A 108 -14.15 11.50 0.26
N ALA A 109 -13.27 11.55 1.25
CA ALA A 109 -12.29 12.62 1.37
C ALA A 109 -11.36 12.69 0.15
N ASN A 110 -10.95 11.54 -0.39
CA ASN A 110 -10.10 11.47 -1.58
C ASN A 110 -10.87 11.83 -2.86
N ALA A 111 -12.13 11.45 -3.00
CA ALA A 111 -12.97 11.90 -4.10
C ALA A 111 -13.11 13.44 -4.10
N GLU A 112 -13.31 14.07 -2.94
CA GLU A 112 -13.33 15.53 -2.81
C GLU A 112 -11.98 16.18 -3.12
N ARG A 113 -10.88 15.59 -2.64
CA ARG A 113 -9.52 16.04 -2.94
C ARG A 113 -9.23 15.99 -4.44
N THR A 114 -9.60 14.88 -5.09
CA THR A 114 -9.41 14.69 -6.53
C THR A 114 -10.29 15.66 -7.33
N ALA A 115 -11.53 15.90 -6.91
CA ALA A 115 -12.38 16.90 -7.56
C ALA A 115 -11.75 18.31 -7.49
N LYS A 116 -11.13 18.68 -6.36
CA LYS A 116 -10.38 19.95 -6.23
C LYS A 116 -9.12 19.96 -7.09
N PHE A 117 -8.40 18.85 -7.15
CA PHE A 117 -7.19 18.70 -7.96
C PHE A 117 -7.47 18.87 -9.46
N LEU A 118 -8.56 18.27 -9.95
CA LEU A 118 -8.99 18.40 -11.35
C LEU A 118 -9.46 19.82 -11.70
N GLY A 119 -9.92 20.61 -10.73
CA GLY A 119 -10.35 21.99 -10.95
C GLY A 119 -11.41 22.10 -12.04
N ASP A 120 -11.15 22.90 -13.07
CA ASP A 120 -12.05 23.12 -14.21
C ASP A 120 -12.22 21.87 -15.10
N GLU A 121 -11.31 20.91 -15.04
CA GLU A 121 -11.41 19.63 -15.74
C GLU A 121 -12.32 18.63 -15.01
N CYS A 122 -12.70 18.93 -13.76
CA CYS A 122 -13.58 18.07 -12.98
C CYS A 122 -15.00 18.08 -13.56
N PRO A 123 -15.56 16.90 -13.91
CA PRO A 123 -16.94 16.84 -14.39
C PRO A 123 -17.94 17.35 -13.34
N PRO A 124 -18.98 18.11 -13.73
CA PRO A 124 -19.91 18.71 -12.78
C PRO A 124 -20.73 17.70 -11.97
N ASP A 125 -20.83 16.46 -12.45
CA ASP A 125 -21.53 15.35 -11.80
C ASP A 125 -20.61 14.40 -11.02
N TYR A 126 -19.31 14.70 -10.90
CA TYR A 126 -18.31 13.80 -10.29
C TYR A 126 -18.71 13.33 -8.89
N THR A 127 -19.12 14.26 -8.01
CA THR A 127 -19.54 13.94 -6.64
C THR A 127 -20.83 13.12 -6.60
N GLU A 128 -21.75 13.33 -7.55
CA GLU A 128 -22.98 12.52 -7.65
C GLU A 128 -22.65 11.10 -8.09
N ARG A 129 -21.75 10.94 -9.07
CA ARG A 129 -21.26 9.63 -9.53
C ARG A 129 -20.53 8.88 -8.42
N TYR A 130 -19.73 9.57 -7.60
CA TYR A 130 -19.12 8.98 -6.39
C TYR A 130 -20.15 8.47 -5.40
N ARG A 131 -21.18 9.26 -5.06
CA ARG A 131 -22.24 8.83 -4.12
C ARG A 131 -23.02 7.63 -4.65
N ALA A 132 -23.27 7.60 -5.95
CA ALA A 132 -23.91 6.46 -6.59
C ALA A 132 -23.03 5.20 -6.53
N TRP A 133 -21.72 5.34 -6.76
CA TRP A 133 -20.75 4.26 -6.58
C TRP A 133 -20.73 3.74 -5.14
N GLU A 134 -20.69 4.62 -4.15
CA GLU A 134 -20.62 4.26 -2.73
C GLU A 134 -21.81 3.37 -2.35
N GLY A 135 -23.03 3.75 -2.76
CA GLY A 135 -24.23 2.95 -2.54
C GLY A 135 -24.24 1.61 -3.31
N ASP A 136 -23.71 1.57 -4.53
CA ASP A 136 -23.56 0.32 -5.29
C ASP A 136 -22.60 -0.65 -4.58
N TYR A 137 -21.49 -0.13 -4.03
CA TYR A 137 -20.48 -0.94 -3.36
C TYR A 137 -20.94 -1.42 -1.99
N GLU A 138 -21.62 -0.57 -1.21
CA GLU A 138 -22.27 -0.96 0.05
C GLU A 138 -23.27 -2.11 -0.18
N ALA A 139 -24.10 -2.02 -1.21
CA ALA A 139 -25.07 -3.07 -1.54
C ALA A 139 -24.39 -4.39 -1.94
N TYR A 140 -23.27 -4.31 -2.68
CA TYR A 140 -22.46 -5.48 -3.01
C TYR A 140 -21.84 -6.12 -1.75
N LEU A 141 -21.21 -5.31 -0.89
CA LEU A 141 -20.60 -5.78 0.35
C LEU A 141 -21.62 -6.41 1.30
N GLU A 142 -22.83 -5.84 1.40
CA GLU A 142 -23.93 -6.41 2.16
C GLU A 142 -24.31 -7.80 1.62
N GLU A 143 -24.38 -7.97 0.30
CA GLU A 143 -24.73 -9.26 -0.32
C GLU A 143 -23.68 -10.34 -0.03
N VAL A 144 -22.39 -10.03 -0.21
CA VAL A 144 -21.30 -11.02 0.00
C VAL A 144 -21.06 -11.35 1.49
N SER A 145 -21.58 -10.50 2.40
CA SER A 145 -21.53 -10.73 3.85
C SER A 145 -22.56 -11.75 4.36
N LYS A 146 -23.54 -12.13 3.53
CA LYS A 146 -24.61 -13.07 3.90
C LYS A 146 -24.10 -14.50 4.09
N ASP A 147 -24.83 -15.26 4.89
CA ASP A 147 -24.63 -16.69 5.02
C ASP A 147 -25.06 -17.40 3.72
N GLY A 148 -24.27 -18.38 3.25
CA GLY A 148 -24.63 -19.19 2.08
C GLY A 148 -24.12 -18.70 0.72
N VAL A 149 -23.23 -17.69 0.68
CA VAL A 149 -22.49 -17.32 -0.55
C VAL A 149 -21.70 -18.54 -1.05
N PRO A 150 -21.92 -19.02 -2.30
CA PRO A 150 -21.21 -20.18 -2.83
C PRO A 150 -19.69 -19.95 -2.88
N LYS A 151 -18.91 -21.03 -2.68
CA LYS A 151 -17.45 -20.98 -2.87
C LYS A 151 -17.11 -20.47 -4.28
N GLY A 152 -16.21 -19.48 -4.36
CA GLY A 152 -15.76 -18.89 -5.63
C GLY A 152 -16.72 -17.87 -6.26
N GLN A 153 -17.74 -17.39 -5.55
CA GLN A 153 -18.60 -16.29 -6.00
C GLN A 153 -18.38 -15.04 -5.14
N GLY A 154 -17.41 -14.19 -5.52
CA GLY A 154 -17.30 -12.84 -4.96
C GLY A 154 -16.90 -12.78 -3.48
N ALA A 155 -16.19 -13.79 -2.98
CA ALA A 155 -16.08 -14.09 -1.56
C ALA A 155 -14.65 -14.03 -1.03
N THR A 156 -13.66 -13.78 -1.88
CA THR A 156 -12.30 -13.47 -1.46
C THR A 156 -12.12 -11.97 -1.28
N LEU A 157 -11.07 -11.56 -0.55
CA LEU A 157 -10.70 -10.14 -0.49
C LEU A 157 -10.40 -9.59 -1.90
N LEU A 158 -9.74 -10.38 -2.76
CA LEU A 158 -9.46 -10.00 -4.15
C LEU A 158 -10.74 -9.70 -4.93
N ASP A 159 -11.77 -10.55 -4.83
CA ASP A 159 -13.04 -10.30 -5.51
C ASP A 159 -13.68 -8.99 -5.04
N MET A 160 -13.62 -8.71 -3.73
CA MET A 160 -14.23 -7.52 -3.14
C MET A 160 -13.52 -6.23 -3.58
N VAL A 161 -12.18 -6.25 -3.73
CA VAL A 161 -11.42 -5.10 -4.22
C VAL A 161 -11.46 -4.97 -5.75
N ASP A 162 -11.51 -6.08 -6.50
CA ASP A 162 -11.69 -6.04 -7.96
C ASP A 162 -13.08 -5.48 -8.31
N GLU A 163 -14.12 -5.88 -7.58
CA GLU A 163 -15.47 -5.34 -7.76
C GLU A 163 -15.52 -3.84 -7.45
N LYS A 164 -14.88 -3.39 -6.37
CA LYS A 164 -14.74 -1.97 -6.01
C LYS A 164 -14.25 -1.14 -7.21
N GLU A 165 -13.17 -1.59 -7.82
CA GLU A 165 -12.49 -0.96 -8.95
C GLU A 165 -13.32 -1.01 -10.24
N ARG A 166 -14.02 -2.11 -10.48
CA ARG A 166 -14.98 -2.25 -11.58
C ARG A 166 -16.16 -1.29 -11.43
N LEU A 167 -16.72 -1.16 -10.23
CA LEU A 167 -17.81 -0.24 -9.92
C LEU A 167 -17.41 1.22 -10.17
N LEU A 168 -16.20 1.62 -9.73
CA LEU A 168 -15.68 2.99 -9.93
C LEU A 168 -15.65 3.35 -11.42
N ARG A 169 -15.05 2.49 -12.25
CA ARG A 169 -14.91 2.71 -13.70
C ARG A 169 -16.22 2.69 -14.46
N ARG A 170 -17.19 1.86 -14.04
CA ARG A 170 -18.56 1.93 -14.59
C ARG A 170 -19.23 3.28 -14.40
N ARG A 171 -18.80 4.03 -13.38
CA ARG A 171 -19.25 5.39 -13.11
C ARG A 171 -18.30 6.45 -13.68
N GLY A 172 -17.30 6.07 -14.49
CA GLY A 172 -16.30 6.99 -15.06
C GLY A 172 -15.45 7.68 -13.99
N LEU A 173 -15.15 6.98 -12.90
CA LEU A 173 -14.24 7.40 -11.83
C LEU A 173 -12.97 6.57 -11.99
N ASP A 174 -12.06 7.00 -12.85
CA ASP A 174 -10.88 6.20 -13.23
C ASP A 174 -9.80 6.20 -12.14
N ASP A 175 -9.60 7.35 -11.50
CA ASP A 175 -8.67 7.52 -10.40
C ASP A 175 -9.24 8.53 -9.40
N MET A 176 -9.67 8.04 -8.24
CA MET A 176 -10.23 8.87 -7.18
C MET A 176 -9.18 9.33 -6.15
N PHE A 177 -7.93 8.88 -6.29
CA PHE A 177 -6.80 9.23 -5.43
C PHE A 177 -5.75 10.09 -6.14
N ALA A 178 -5.95 10.42 -7.43
CA ALA A 178 -5.04 11.24 -8.23
C ALA A 178 -4.56 12.51 -7.51
N GLY A 179 -5.48 13.22 -6.83
CA GLY A 179 -5.13 14.43 -6.08
C GLY A 179 -4.24 14.18 -4.85
N LEU A 180 -4.38 13.03 -4.19
CA LEU A 180 -3.48 12.63 -3.10
C LEU A 180 -2.11 12.25 -3.66
N LYS A 181 -2.08 11.32 -4.63
CA LYS A 181 -0.86 10.78 -5.22
C LYS A 181 0.02 11.89 -5.81
N ALA A 182 -0.58 12.84 -6.55
CA ALA A 182 0.15 13.97 -7.11
C ALA A 182 0.83 14.84 -6.04
N GLY A 183 0.16 15.05 -4.90
CA GLY A 183 0.74 15.78 -3.77
C GLY A 183 1.89 15.04 -3.10
N GLU A 184 1.75 13.72 -2.92
CA GLU A 184 2.76 12.87 -2.30
C GLU A 184 3.98 12.65 -3.21
N ASP A 185 3.78 12.46 -4.52
CA ASP A 185 4.86 12.35 -5.50
C ASP A 185 5.70 13.62 -5.59
N ALA A 186 5.05 14.80 -5.49
CA ALA A 186 5.76 16.08 -5.47
C ALA A 186 6.68 16.20 -4.25
N ILE A 187 6.19 15.79 -3.08
CA ILE A 187 6.97 15.74 -1.83
C ILE A 187 8.13 14.75 -1.96
N ALA A 188 7.84 13.53 -2.41
CA ALA A 188 8.81 12.45 -2.52
C ALA A 188 9.93 12.79 -3.52
N SER A 189 9.61 13.46 -4.62
CA SER A 189 10.60 13.88 -5.62
C SER A 189 11.64 14.85 -5.05
N VAL A 190 11.23 15.73 -4.12
CA VAL A 190 12.14 16.64 -3.42
C VAL A 190 13.03 15.86 -2.43
N LEU A 191 12.43 14.96 -1.64
CA LEU A 191 13.16 14.16 -0.65
C LEU A 191 14.15 13.17 -1.29
N PHE A 192 13.83 12.64 -2.47
CA PHE A 192 14.60 11.63 -3.16
C PHE A 192 16.09 12.00 -3.27
N HIS A 193 16.40 13.23 -3.66
CA HIS A 193 17.78 13.67 -3.89
C HIS A 193 18.61 13.68 -2.60
N SER A 194 18.02 14.10 -1.49
CA SER A 194 18.69 14.07 -0.18
C SER A 194 18.95 12.64 0.26
N ILE A 195 17.98 11.75 0.06
CA ILE A 195 18.09 10.34 0.44
C ILE A 195 19.11 9.63 -0.46
N ALA A 196 19.06 9.83 -1.78
CA ALA A 196 20.01 9.26 -2.72
C ALA A 196 21.45 9.68 -2.38
N SER A 197 21.67 10.96 -2.06
CA SER A 197 22.99 11.43 -1.62
C SER A 197 23.43 10.82 -0.29
N GLU A 198 22.51 10.63 0.67
CA GLU A 198 22.83 9.93 1.92
C GLU A 198 23.26 8.48 1.65
N ILE A 199 22.53 7.76 0.78
CA ILE A 199 22.84 6.38 0.40
C ILE A 199 24.21 6.30 -0.29
N ASP A 200 24.52 7.22 -1.21
CA ASP A 200 25.82 7.27 -1.90
C ASP A 200 26.99 7.52 -0.94
N ASN A 201 26.78 8.34 0.09
CA ASN A 201 27.79 8.60 1.12
C ASN A 201 28.06 7.37 2.00
N ILE A 202 27.17 6.38 2.03
CA ILE A 202 27.42 5.10 2.72
C ILE A 202 28.24 4.17 1.82
N TRP A 203 27.86 4.05 0.55
CA TRP A 203 28.59 3.28 -0.44
C TRP A 203 28.24 3.72 -1.87
N SER A 204 29.27 3.84 -2.71
CA SER A 204 29.16 4.13 -4.14
C SER A 204 30.11 3.22 -4.95
N PRO A 205 29.71 2.74 -6.14
CA PRO A 205 30.57 1.90 -6.97
C PRO A 205 31.84 2.60 -7.49
N ASP A 206 31.86 3.93 -7.48
CA ASP A 206 32.97 4.76 -7.97
C ASP A 206 34.07 5.01 -6.91
N GLU A 207 33.73 4.88 -5.62
CA GLU A 207 34.62 5.15 -4.47
C GLU A 207 35.19 3.88 -3.83
N ARG A 208 35.53 2.88 -4.66
CA ARG A 208 36.10 1.61 -4.17
C ARG A 208 37.44 1.84 -3.46
N ASP A 209 37.41 1.89 -2.14
CA ASP A 209 38.61 1.87 -1.32
C ASP A 209 39.29 0.48 -1.40
N THR A 210 40.60 0.49 -1.19
CA THR A 210 41.56 -0.52 -1.64
C THR A 210 41.57 -1.85 -0.85
N ARG A 211 40.56 -2.10 0.01
CA ARG A 211 40.44 -3.32 0.84
C ARG A 211 39.04 -3.93 0.75
N ASP A 212 38.98 -5.20 0.37
CA ASP A 212 37.72 -5.93 0.10
C ASP A 212 36.76 -5.99 1.30
N ASP A 213 37.28 -6.11 2.53
CA ASP A 213 36.46 -6.17 3.75
C ASP A 213 35.73 -4.85 4.05
N ASP A 214 36.38 -3.71 3.80
CA ASP A 214 35.81 -2.39 4.03
C ASP A 214 34.67 -2.09 3.02
N ASP A 215 34.83 -2.52 1.76
CA ASP A 215 33.78 -2.44 0.72
C ASP A 215 32.56 -3.29 1.08
N ALA A 216 32.78 -4.54 1.52
CA ALA A 216 31.69 -5.43 1.94
C ALA A 216 30.89 -4.83 3.11
N MET A 217 31.57 -4.27 4.11
CA MET A 217 30.91 -3.61 5.24
C MET A 217 30.13 -2.36 4.83
N ALA A 218 30.69 -1.50 3.98
CA ALA A 218 30.02 -0.31 3.47
C ALA A 218 28.77 -0.68 2.65
N LYS A 219 28.88 -1.68 1.78
CA LYS A 219 27.76 -2.20 0.98
C LYS A 219 26.66 -2.80 1.85
N ALA A 220 27.02 -3.54 2.89
CA ALA A 220 26.09 -4.06 3.90
C ALA A 220 25.34 -2.93 4.63
N ALA A 221 26.05 -1.88 5.04
CA ALA A 221 25.45 -0.71 5.66
C ALA A 221 24.50 0.03 4.71
N MET A 222 24.89 0.16 3.44
CA MET A 222 24.10 0.79 2.39
C MET A 222 22.79 0.03 2.14
N ILE A 223 22.84 -1.29 1.93
CA ILE A 223 21.63 -2.07 1.68
C ILE A 223 20.68 -2.08 2.89
N ARG A 224 21.21 -2.03 4.13
CA ARG A 224 20.40 -1.84 5.33
C ARG A 224 19.65 -0.51 5.29
N ALA A 225 20.38 0.58 5.04
CA ALA A 225 19.82 1.93 4.96
C ALA A 225 18.73 2.05 3.88
N VAL A 226 18.94 1.39 2.73
CA VAL A 226 17.97 1.31 1.64
C VAL A 226 16.71 0.56 2.06
N ILE A 227 16.82 -0.61 2.69
CA ILE A 227 15.66 -1.38 3.17
C ILE A 227 14.89 -0.58 4.24
N GLU A 228 15.59 0.12 5.13
CA GLU A 228 14.95 1.02 6.10
C GLU A 228 14.24 2.20 5.41
N CYS A 229 14.77 2.72 4.30
CA CYS A 229 14.08 3.74 3.49
C CYS A 229 12.79 3.17 2.86
N CYS A 230 12.82 1.95 2.33
CA CYS A 230 11.64 1.28 1.80
C CYS A 230 10.54 1.13 2.87
N LEU A 231 10.90 0.58 4.04
CA LEU A 231 9.96 0.41 5.15
C LEU A 231 9.42 1.75 5.67
N ALA A 232 10.26 2.81 5.66
CA ALA A 232 9.86 4.15 6.06
C ALA A 232 8.88 4.76 5.07
N GLY A 233 9.08 4.56 3.76
CA GLY A 233 8.14 4.94 2.70
C GLY A 233 6.77 4.31 2.91
N ASN A 234 6.74 2.99 3.11
CA ASN A 234 5.52 2.24 3.36
C ASN A 234 4.80 2.70 4.65
N LEU A 235 5.54 3.11 5.70
CA LEU A 235 4.97 3.70 6.92
C LEU A 235 4.46 5.14 6.71
N PHE A 236 5.21 5.98 5.99
CA PHE A 236 4.91 7.39 5.79
C PHE A 236 3.58 7.58 5.06
N ASP A 237 3.35 6.73 4.07
CA ASP A 237 2.12 6.65 3.29
C ASP A 237 0.90 6.19 4.13
N ALA A 238 1.10 5.46 5.23
CA ALA A 238 0.01 5.01 6.11
C ALA A 238 -0.63 6.14 6.97
N GLY A 239 -0.43 7.42 6.62
CA GLY A 239 -1.08 8.57 7.27
C GLY A 239 -0.14 9.55 7.99
N ALA A 240 1.19 9.39 7.91
CA ALA A 240 2.11 10.41 8.42
C ALA A 240 2.00 11.71 7.62
N ALA A 241 1.74 11.62 6.30
CA ALA A 241 1.46 12.77 5.44
C ALA A 241 0.20 13.55 5.86
N ALA A 242 -0.84 12.87 6.38
CA ALA A 242 -2.07 13.52 6.85
C ALA A 242 -1.85 14.32 8.16
N ALA A 243 -1.06 13.77 9.10
CA ALA A 243 -0.62 14.49 10.30
C ALA A 243 0.26 15.72 9.96
N VAL A 244 0.95 15.66 8.82
CA VAL A 244 1.82 16.70 8.24
C VAL A 244 1.02 17.80 7.53
N GLN A 245 -0.11 17.48 6.89
CA GLN A 245 -0.99 18.44 6.19
C GLN A 245 -2.00 19.15 7.11
N GLY A 246 -1.86 19.04 8.44
CA GLY A 246 -2.73 19.72 9.40
C GLY A 246 -4.10 19.06 9.61
N VAL A 247 -4.32 17.86 9.05
CA VAL A 247 -5.41 17.00 9.51
C VAL A 247 -4.91 16.39 10.82
N GLN A 248 -5.47 16.80 11.96
CA GLN A 248 -5.24 16.04 13.20
C GLN A 248 -5.87 14.66 13.02
N VAL A 249 -5.08 13.74 12.49
CA VAL A 249 -5.27 12.31 12.70
C VAL A 249 -4.97 12.13 14.18
N GLY A 250 -6.03 12.18 14.99
CA GLY A 250 -5.97 11.69 16.36
C GLY A 250 -5.30 10.33 16.36
N ASP A 251 -4.52 10.04 17.42
CA ASP A 251 -3.84 8.76 17.61
C ASP A 251 -4.62 7.62 16.96
N PHE A 252 -3.95 6.93 16.03
CA PHE A 252 -4.49 5.88 15.20
C PHE A 252 -5.50 5.00 15.98
N CYS A 253 -6.76 5.03 15.52
CA CYS A 253 -7.99 4.36 15.99
C CYS A 253 -8.95 5.12 16.94
N GLU A 254 -10.18 5.34 16.43
CA GLU A 254 -11.46 5.82 17.02
C GLU A 254 -11.81 7.34 17.06
N PRO A 255 -13.11 7.71 16.89
CA PRO A 255 -13.51 8.92 16.19
C PRO A 255 -13.76 10.10 17.14
N CYS A 256 -12.97 11.16 17.00
CA CYS A 256 -13.33 12.49 17.50
C CYS A 256 -12.87 13.53 16.47
N VAL A 257 -13.63 13.68 15.39
CA VAL A 257 -13.47 14.81 14.46
C VAL A 257 -14.20 16.01 15.04
N VAL A 258 -13.45 17.05 15.41
CA VAL A 258 -13.98 18.41 15.49
C VAL A 258 -13.28 19.19 14.38
N GLU A 259 -13.98 19.36 13.25
CA GLU A 259 -13.57 20.27 12.17
C GLU A 259 -13.46 21.71 12.73
N PRO A 260 -12.39 22.46 12.45
CA PRO A 260 -12.42 23.91 12.62
C PRO A 260 -13.34 24.52 11.54
N ASP A 261 -14.19 25.46 11.94
CA ASP A 261 -15.20 26.10 11.08
C ASP A 261 -14.53 26.81 9.89
N SER A 262 -14.80 26.32 8.68
CA SER A 262 -14.11 26.62 7.42
C SER A 262 -14.46 27.97 6.79
N ARG A 263 -14.91 28.95 7.58
CA ARG A 263 -15.45 30.20 7.05
C ARG A 263 -14.52 31.42 7.11
N GLU A 264 -13.36 31.33 7.73
CA GLU A 264 -12.43 32.46 7.85
C GLU A 264 -10.95 32.03 7.83
N MET A 265 -10.46 31.47 6.71
CA MET A 265 -9.02 31.23 6.53
C MET A 265 -8.50 32.01 5.32
N SER A 266 -7.43 32.78 5.54
CA SER A 266 -6.79 33.60 4.49
C SER A 266 -5.85 32.76 3.60
N GLU A 267 -5.58 33.21 2.37
CA GLU A 267 -4.61 32.55 1.45
C GLU A 267 -3.20 32.44 2.06
N GLU A 268 -2.85 33.35 2.97
CA GLU A 268 -1.58 33.36 3.70
C GLU A 268 -1.52 32.26 4.79
N GLU A 269 -2.66 31.91 5.40
CA GLU A 269 -2.79 30.79 6.35
C GLU A 269 -2.87 29.43 5.65
N ALA A 270 -3.48 29.36 4.46
CA ALA A 270 -3.40 28.17 3.61
C ALA A 270 -1.96 27.91 3.11
N GLY A 271 -1.16 28.97 2.91
CA GLY A 271 0.26 28.89 2.56
C GLY A 271 1.16 28.33 3.67
N ARG A 272 0.76 28.43 4.95
CA ARG A 272 1.48 27.85 6.11
C ARG A 272 1.42 26.33 6.21
N TYR A 273 0.56 25.67 5.43
CA TYR A 273 0.40 24.21 5.42
C TYR A 273 1.22 23.49 4.34
N ARG A 274 2.07 24.20 3.58
CA ARG A 274 3.19 23.57 2.87
C ARG A 274 4.34 23.46 3.86
N LEU A 275 4.56 22.27 4.42
CA LEU A 275 5.82 22.01 5.12
C LEU A 275 6.98 22.37 4.17
N ASP A 276 7.98 23.06 4.69
CA ASP A 276 9.23 23.22 3.95
C ASP A 276 9.94 21.85 3.83
N ALA A 277 10.87 21.73 2.88
CA ALA A 277 11.56 20.47 2.59
C ALA A 277 12.29 19.91 3.82
N ASP A 278 12.73 20.77 4.74
CA ASP A 278 13.43 20.40 5.96
C ASP A 278 12.50 19.67 6.95
N GLN A 279 11.27 20.15 7.13
CA GLN A 279 10.27 19.49 7.96
C GLN A 279 9.86 18.13 7.39
N LEU A 280 9.70 18.02 6.06
CA LEU A 280 9.40 16.74 5.40
C LEU A 280 10.53 15.73 5.59
N ALA A 281 11.78 16.17 5.47
CA ALA A 281 12.96 15.34 5.72
C ALA A 281 13.01 14.87 7.18
N GLU A 282 12.69 15.73 8.14
CA GLU A 282 12.65 15.36 9.56
C GLU A 282 11.58 14.29 9.84
N VAL A 283 10.38 14.43 9.26
CA VAL A 283 9.30 13.44 9.45
C VAL A 283 9.69 12.10 8.83
N PHE A 284 10.27 12.11 7.63
CA PHE A 284 10.75 10.87 7.00
C PHE A 284 11.88 10.23 7.82
N ALA A 285 12.82 11.03 8.35
CA ALA A 285 13.87 10.52 9.24
C ALA A 285 13.31 9.88 10.51
N ARG A 286 12.24 10.43 11.09
CA ARG A 286 11.53 9.82 12.23
C ARG A 286 10.85 8.51 11.84
N ALA A 287 10.24 8.44 10.66
CA ALA A 287 9.67 7.20 10.15
C ALA A 287 10.76 6.13 10.00
N ARG A 288 11.90 6.49 9.40
CA ARG A 288 13.07 5.61 9.25
C ARG A 288 13.64 5.15 10.58
N ALA A 289 13.73 6.02 11.58
CA ALA A 289 14.18 5.65 12.92
C ALA A 289 13.25 4.62 13.60
N ARG A 290 11.94 4.69 13.37
CA ARG A 290 10.96 3.73 13.92
C ARG A 290 11.06 2.34 13.28
N VAL A 291 11.35 2.30 11.98
CA VAL A 291 11.51 1.05 11.23
C VAL A 291 12.95 0.58 11.19
N SER A 292 13.87 1.26 11.87
CA SER A 292 15.26 0.85 11.89
C SER A 292 15.38 -0.57 12.42
N ARG A 293 16.25 -1.36 11.79
CA ARG A 293 16.51 -2.73 12.24
C ARG A 293 17.02 -2.75 13.69
N ASP A 294 17.72 -1.70 14.11
CA ASP A 294 18.29 -1.56 15.45
C ASP A 294 17.27 -1.04 16.48
N ALA A 295 16.06 -0.64 16.06
CA ALA A 295 14.99 -0.18 16.97
C ALA A 295 14.37 -1.31 17.80
N SER A 296 14.45 -2.55 17.30
CA SER A 296 13.88 -3.74 17.95
C SER A 296 14.96 -4.73 18.38
N PRO A 297 14.93 -5.24 19.62
CA PRO A 297 15.85 -6.28 20.06
C PRO A 297 15.73 -7.53 19.18
N GLY A 298 16.79 -7.84 18.43
CA GLY A 298 16.82 -9.01 17.53
C GLY A 298 16.49 -8.74 16.07
N GLY A 299 16.25 -7.48 15.68
CA GLY A 299 15.95 -7.08 14.30
C GLY A 299 14.45 -6.96 14.03
N TRP A 300 14.07 -7.03 12.76
CA TRP A 300 12.66 -6.96 12.35
C TRP A 300 11.90 -8.24 12.73
N ARG A 301 10.56 -8.18 12.75
CA ARG A 301 9.73 -9.34 13.10
C ARG A 301 9.96 -10.52 12.16
N PHE A 302 10.01 -10.22 10.86
CA PHE A 302 10.50 -11.13 9.85
C PHE A 302 11.76 -10.50 9.27
N ASP A 303 12.89 -11.16 9.46
CA ASP A 303 14.20 -10.57 9.19
C ASP A 303 15.10 -11.58 8.47
N SER A 304 15.18 -11.42 7.14
CA SER A 304 16.12 -12.11 6.26
C SER A 304 17.25 -11.17 5.80
N PHE A 305 17.58 -10.15 6.60
CA PHE A 305 18.60 -9.17 6.23
C PHE A 305 19.97 -9.82 6.03
N SER A 306 20.32 -10.81 6.85
CA SER A 306 21.60 -11.52 6.74
C SER A 306 21.76 -12.18 5.37
N GLU A 307 20.75 -12.88 4.89
CA GLU A 307 20.76 -13.56 3.59
C GLU A 307 20.80 -12.56 2.43
N ILE A 308 20.06 -11.46 2.54
CA ILE A 308 20.09 -10.38 1.54
C ILE A 308 21.49 -9.73 1.49
N CYS A 309 22.06 -9.47 2.67
CA CYS A 309 23.38 -8.89 2.82
C CYS A 309 24.45 -9.80 2.22
N GLU A 310 24.47 -11.09 2.59
CA GLU A 310 25.39 -12.10 2.05
C GLU A 310 25.35 -12.13 0.51
N ARG A 311 24.15 -12.05 -0.08
CA ARG A 311 24.02 -12.00 -1.53
C ARG A 311 24.57 -10.71 -2.13
N CYS A 312 24.32 -9.56 -1.50
CA CYS A 312 24.77 -8.26 -2.00
C CYS A 312 26.30 -8.08 -1.88
N VAL A 313 26.94 -8.64 -0.87
CA VAL A 313 28.40 -8.51 -0.64
C VAL A 313 29.23 -9.61 -1.26
N ALA A 314 28.60 -10.56 -1.98
CA ALA A 314 29.31 -11.65 -2.64
C ALA A 314 30.39 -11.12 -3.61
N THR A 315 31.56 -11.75 -3.61
CA THR A 315 32.69 -11.35 -4.47
C THR A 315 32.45 -11.67 -5.94
N GLU A 316 31.70 -12.73 -6.21
CA GLU A 316 31.30 -13.14 -7.55
C GLU A 316 29.82 -12.84 -7.76
N HIS A 317 29.50 -12.04 -8.78
CA HIS A 317 28.14 -11.64 -9.14
C HIS A 317 27.31 -11.11 -7.93
N PRO A 318 27.75 -10.02 -7.29
CA PRO A 318 27.04 -9.42 -6.16
C PRO A 318 25.60 -9.06 -6.52
N GLY A 319 24.66 -9.36 -5.63
CA GLY A 319 23.24 -9.08 -5.83
C GLY A 319 22.59 -10.03 -6.84
N TRP A 320 21.56 -9.56 -7.53
CA TRP A 320 20.80 -10.36 -8.50
C TRP A 320 20.93 -9.77 -9.88
N ARG A 321 21.06 -10.62 -10.90
CA ARG A 321 21.14 -10.17 -12.30
C ARG A 321 19.79 -9.67 -12.80
N ARG A 322 18.68 -10.21 -12.32
CA ARG A 322 17.33 -9.75 -12.70
C ARG A 322 16.49 -9.49 -11.46
N VAL A 323 15.90 -8.30 -11.40
CA VAL A 323 15.04 -7.89 -10.30
C VAL A 323 13.72 -7.39 -10.86
N VAL A 324 12.61 -7.85 -10.29
CA VAL A 324 11.26 -7.38 -10.58
C VAL A 324 10.66 -6.86 -9.28
N ILE A 325 10.33 -5.58 -9.21
CA ILE A 325 9.80 -4.94 -8.00
C ILE A 325 8.35 -4.54 -8.26
N PHE A 326 7.39 -5.25 -7.69
CA PHE A 326 5.99 -4.87 -7.72
C PHE A 326 5.75 -3.77 -6.68
N CYS A 327 5.70 -2.52 -7.13
CA CYS A 327 5.56 -1.31 -6.30
C CYS A 327 4.14 -1.15 -5.77
N ASP A 328 3.99 -0.73 -4.52
CA ASP A 328 2.70 -0.49 -3.85
C ASP A 328 2.20 0.94 -4.12
N ASN A 329 2.46 1.87 -3.21
CA ASN A 329 1.85 3.21 -3.21
C ASN A 329 2.72 4.27 -3.87
N ALA A 330 2.08 5.36 -4.30
CA ALA A 330 2.76 6.56 -4.77
C ALA A 330 3.53 7.27 -3.64
N GLY A 331 4.23 8.36 -3.96
CA GLY A 331 4.92 9.19 -2.98
C GLY A 331 6.13 8.52 -2.35
N ALA A 332 6.19 8.56 -1.01
CA ALA A 332 7.37 8.13 -0.27
C ALA A 332 7.64 6.63 -0.40
N ASP A 333 6.61 5.82 -0.67
CA ASP A 333 6.73 4.38 -0.84
C ASP A 333 7.46 4.02 -2.15
N VAL A 334 6.93 4.46 -3.30
CA VAL A 334 7.60 4.29 -4.59
C VAL A 334 8.99 4.94 -4.62
N MET A 335 9.21 6.06 -3.93
CA MET A 335 10.55 6.63 -3.75
C MET A 335 11.52 5.64 -3.10
N GLY A 336 11.10 4.95 -2.03
CA GLY A 336 11.87 3.87 -1.41
C GLY A 336 12.19 2.75 -2.39
N MET A 337 11.21 2.31 -3.18
CA MET A 337 11.43 1.29 -4.22
C MET A 337 12.39 1.73 -5.33
N VAL A 338 12.37 3.01 -5.72
CA VAL A 338 13.32 3.58 -6.69
C VAL A 338 14.74 3.62 -6.11
N VAL A 339 14.89 3.99 -4.83
CA VAL A 339 16.18 3.93 -4.12
C VAL A 339 16.70 2.49 -4.06
N LEU A 340 15.82 1.51 -3.80
CA LEU A 340 16.16 0.08 -3.84
C LEU A 340 16.60 -0.38 -5.24
N ALA A 341 15.85 -0.03 -6.28
CA ALA A 341 16.22 -0.35 -7.66
C ALA A 341 17.60 0.23 -8.02
N ARG A 342 17.83 1.50 -7.65
CA ARG A 342 19.09 2.20 -7.88
C ARG A 342 20.26 1.51 -7.18
N ALA A 343 20.08 1.12 -5.92
CA ALA A 343 21.08 0.43 -5.12
C ALA A 343 21.40 -0.98 -5.65
N LEU A 344 20.38 -1.78 -5.98
CA LEU A 344 20.57 -3.13 -6.53
C LEU A 344 21.27 -3.09 -7.90
N ALA A 345 20.90 -2.14 -8.77
CA ALA A 345 21.60 -1.92 -10.03
C ALA A 345 23.04 -1.42 -9.83
N ALA A 346 23.32 -0.62 -8.80
CA ALA A 346 24.69 -0.21 -8.47
C ALA A 346 25.53 -1.39 -7.97
N ILE A 347 24.98 -2.24 -7.09
CA ILE A 347 25.65 -3.43 -6.55
C ILE A 347 26.05 -4.40 -7.66
N GLY A 348 25.12 -4.78 -8.54
CA GLY A 348 25.38 -5.78 -9.58
C GLY A 348 25.96 -5.23 -10.89
N GLY A 349 26.11 -3.90 -10.99
CA GLY A 349 26.75 -3.26 -12.14
C GLY A 349 26.02 -3.46 -13.46
N GLU A 350 26.78 -3.68 -14.54
CA GLU A 350 26.24 -3.81 -15.91
C GLU A 350 25.39 -5.08 -16.12
N ASP A 351 25.55 -6.10 -15.26
CA ASP A 351 24.83 -7.37 -15.39
C ASP A 351 23.43 -7.35 -14.76
N THR A 352 23.12 -6.35 -13.93
CA THR A 352 21.84 -6.22 -13.24
C THR A 352 20.86 -5.34 -14.00
N LYS A 353 19.66 -5.89 -14.22
CA LYS A 353 18.49 -5.14 -14.68
C LYS A 353 17.35 -5.25 -13.69
N VAL A 354 16.68 -4.11 -13.47
CA VAL A 354 15.58 -3.94 -12.53
C VAL A 354 14.36 -3.42 -13.28
N ALA A 355 13.26 -4.16 -13.18
CA ALA A 355 11.93 -3.70 -13.57
C ALA A 355 11.19 -3.17 -12.34
N LEU A 356 10.91 -1.86 -12.31
CA LEU A 356 9.95 -1.27 -11.39
C LEU A 356 8.55 -1.45 -12.00
N VAL A 357 7.76 -2.34 -11.41
CA VAL A 357 6.46 -2.77 -11.91
C VAL A 357 5.36 -2.06 -11.14
N ALA A 358 4.53 -1.30 -11.85
CA ALA A 358 3.45 -0.50 -11.28
C ALA A 358 2.11 -0.86 -11.95
N ASN A 359 1.00 -0.53 -11.30
CA ASN A 359 -0.33 -0.84 -11.82
C ASN A 359 -0.57 -0.15 -13.16
N THR A 360 -1.23 -0.84 -14.10
CA THR A 360 -1.64 -0.20 -15.37
C THR A 360 -2.76 0.80 -15.12
N HIS A 361 -3.66 0.48 -14.18
CA HIS A 361 -4.79 1.32 -13.82
C HIS A 361 -4.78 1.63 -12.31
N ALA A 362 -5.28 2.81 -11.94
CA ALA A 362 -5.30 3.25 -10.54
C ALA A 362 -6.10 2.30 -9.64
N ALA A 363 -5.63 2.07 -8.42
CA ALA A 363 -6.36 1.33 -7.41
C ALA A 363 -5.96 1.91 -6.05
N LEU A 364 -6.88 2.60 -5.37
CA LEU A 364 -6.52 3.45 -4.23
C LEU A 364 -5.32 4.38 -4.56
N ASN A 365 -4.39 4.54 -3.63
CA ASN A 365 -3.15 5.30 -3.77
C ASN A 365 -2.00 4.48 -4.39
N ASP A 366 -2.26 3.29 -4.93
CA ASP A 366 -1.25 2.52 -5.66
C ASP A 366 -0.68 3.34 -6.81
N VAL A 367 0.64 3.30 -6.97
CA VAL A 367 1.31 3.97 -8.08
C VAL A 367 0.97 3.30 -9.39
N THR A 368 0.53 4.10 -10.38
CA THR A 368 0.35 3.62 -11.75
C THR A 368 1.65 3.69 -12.55
N HIS A 369 1.74 2.95 -13.65
CA HIS A 369 2.88 3.00 -14.56
C HIS A 369 3.12 4.40 -15.13
N ALA A 370 2.06 5.15 -15.43
CA ALA A 370 2.17 6.52 -15.92
C ALA A 370 2.76 7.44 -14.85
N GLU A 371 2.31 7.32 -13.60
CA GLU A 371 2.81 8.10 -12.45
C GLU A 371 4.25 7.73 -12.11
N LEU A 372 4.59 6.44 -12.03
CA LEU A 372 5.96 5.97 -11.82
C LEU A 372 6.91 6.52 -12.90
N ARG A 373 6.48 6.54 -14.17
CA ARG A 373 7.27 7.15 -15.25
C ARG A 373 7.47 8.65 -15.04
N GLY A 374 6.43 9.37 -14.63
CA GLY A 374 6.49 10.79 -14.29
C GLY A 374 7.44 11.07 -13.12
N PHE A 375 7.36 10.26 -12.07
CA PHE A 375 8.26 10.33 -10.92
C PHE A 375 9.72 10.10 -11.34
N LEU A 376 10.01 9.01 -12.05
CA LEU A 376 11.35 8.69 -12.56
C LEU A 376 11.91 9.79 -13.47
N SER A 377 11.08 10.32 -14.39
CA SER A 377 11.42 11.44 -15.26
C SER A 377 11.82 12.68 -14.45
N THR A 378 11.08 12.97 -13.37
CA THR A 378 11.35 14.10 -12.48
C THR A 378 12.68 13.92 -11.75
N VAL A 379 12.89 12.78 -11.08
CA VAL A 379 14.09 12.58 -10.25
C VAL A 379 15.36 12.29 -11.07
N ALA A 380 15.24 11.71 -12.27
CA ALA A 380 16.36 11.55 -13.19
C ALA A 380 16.69 12.86 -13.94
N GLY A 381 15.84 13.89 -13.87
CA GLY A 381 16.00 15.14 -14.62
C GLY A 381 15.72 14.98 -16.12
N TRP A 382 14.91 14.00 -16.50
CA TRP A 382 14.50 13.72 -17.88
C TRP A 382 13.15 14.36 -18.18
N GLY A 383 13.09 15.69 -18.27
CA GLY A 383 11.88 16.41 -18.66
C GLY A 383 12.12 17.31 -19.86
N GLU A 384 11.23 17.30 -20.85
CA GLU A 384 11.07 18.42 -21.76
C GLU A 384 10.48 19.58 -20.95
N SER A 385 11.19 20.71 -20.84
CA SER A 385 10.44 21.94 -20.59
C SER A 385 9.69 22.28 -21.87
N SER A 386 8.45 22.73 -21.72
CA SER A 386 7.67 23.30 -22.82
C SER A 386 8.32 24.55 -23.44
N THR A 387 9.45 25.01 -22.88
CA THR A 387 10.22 26.18 -23.30
C THR A 387 11.59 25.83 -23.90
N GLY A 388 11.97 24.55 -24.02
CA GLY A 388 13.25 24.12 -24.60
C GLY A 388 14.48 24.32 -23.71
N ASP A 389 14.32 24.85 -22.49
CA ASP A 389 15.35 24.85 -21.46
C ASP A 389 15.34 23.52 -20.71
N ARG A 390 16.51 23.00 -20.28
CA ARG A 390 16.49 21.93 -19.28
C ARG A 390 15.79 22.47 -18.04
N ALA A 391 14.76 21.79 -17.54
CA ALA A 391 14.17 22.14 -16.25
C ALA A 391 15.31 22.17 -15.22
N GLY A 392 15.61 23.34 -14.66
CA GLY A 392 16.74 23.58 -13.75
C GLY A 392 16.58 22.96 -12.37
N GLY A 393 15.92 21.81 -12.26
CA GLY A 393 15.77 21.04 -11.04
C GLY A 393 16.99 20.14 -10.79
N PRO A 394 17.14 19.62 -9.55
CA PRO A 394 18.13 18.60 -9.26
C PRO A 394 17.85 17.34 -10.09
N SER A 395 18.92 16.64 -10.48
CA SER A 395 18.90 15.39 -11.26
C SER A 395 19.81 14.41 -10.55
N ASP A 396 19.36 13.16 -10.38
CA ASP A 396 20.22 12.06 -9.93
C ASP A 396 20.96 11.43 -11.12
N PRO A 397 22.29 11.65 -11.26
CA PRO A 397 23.04 11.19 -12.42
C PRO A 397 23.19 9.68 -12.49
N VAL A 398 23.17 8.99 -11.34
CA VAL A 398 23.31 7.53 -11.26
C VAL A 398 22.06 6.84 -11.81
N LEU A 399 20.88 7.24 -11.35
CA LEU A 399 19.60 6.72 -11.82
C LEU A 399 19.40 7.08 -13.29
N ALA A 400 19.69 8.32 -13.70
CA ALA A 400 19.64 8.71 -15.11
C ALA A 400 20.52 7.79 -15.99
N ALA A 401 21.76 7.54 -15.58
CA ALA A 401 22.68 6.65 -16.27
C ALA A 401 22.21 5.19 -16.30
N GLN A 402 21.57 4.71 -15.23
CA GLN A 402 20.96 3.38 -15.14
C GLN A 402 19.76 3.25 -16.08
N MET A 403 18.89 4.26 -16.12
CA MET A 403 17.74 4.29 -17.01
C MET A 403 18.16 4.37 -18.49
N GLU A 404 19.16 5.18 -18.82
CA GLU A 404 19.66 5.32 -20.21
C GLU A 404 20.18 3.99 -20.77
N ARG A 405 20.83 3.21 -19.91
CA ARG A 405 21.34 1.87 -20.24
C ARG A 405 20.29 0.76 -20.14
N GLY A 406 19.04 1.09 -19.81
CA GLY A 406 17.97 0.11 -19.60
C GLY A 406 18.18 -0.81 -18.40
N ARG A 407 19.01 -0.41 -17.43
CA ARG A 407 19.25 -1.16 -16.18
C ARG A 407 18.17 -0.94 -15.14
N VAL A 408 17.49 0.21 -15.16
CA VAL A 408 16.29 0.47 -14.34
C VAL A 408 15.18 0.93 -15.29
N THR A 409 14.06 0.21 -15.32
CA THR A 409 12.95 0.48 -16.26
C THR A 409 11.61 0.37 -15.55
N ALA A 410 10.68 1.28 -15.85
CA ALA A 410 9.28 1.17 -15.41
C ALA A 410 8.47 0.29 -16.37
N VAL A 411 7.75 -0.69 -15.84
CA VAL A 411 6.98 -1.68 -16.61
C VAL A 411 5.53 -1.73 -16.09
N PRO A 412 4.50 -1.68 -16.95
CA PRO A 412 3.12 -1.80 -16.50
C PRO A 412 2.79 -3.25 -16.13
N SER A 413 2.10 -3.45 -15.02
CA SER A 413 1.81 -4.78 -14.47
C SER A 413 0.63 -5.49 -15.13
N GLY A 414 -0.24 -4.76 -15.83
CA GLY A 414 -1.57 -5.22 -16.29
C GLY A 414 -2.62 -5.23 -15.18
N GLN A 415 -2.26 -4.91 -13.94
CA GLN A 415 -3.15 -4.95 -12.79
C GLN A 415 -3.92 -3.64 -12.63
N PHE A 416 -5.04 -3.75 -11.94
CA PHE A 416 -5.98 -2.67 -11.62
C PHE A 416 -6.49 -2.77 -10.18
N SER A 417 -5.85 -3.59 -9.34
CA SER A 417 -6.28 -3.96 -8.01
C SER A 417 -5.20 -3.61 -7.00
N THR A 418 -5.58 -3.41 -5.74
CA THR A 418 -4.66 -3.19 -4.62
C THR A 418 -3.96 -4.49 -4.19
N LEU A 419 -4.46 -5.63 -4.67
CA LEU A 419 -3.85 -6.94 -4.52
C LEU A 419 -3.22 -7.39 -5.85
N LEU A 420 -2.30 -8.36 -5.77
CA LEU A 420 -1.57 -8.85 -6.93
C LEU A 420 -1.89 -10.32 -7.24
N ASP A 421 -2.55 -10.55 -8.36
CA ASP A 421 -2.75 -11.90 -8.91
C ASP A 421 -1.74 -12.20 -10.02
N LEU A 422 -0.74 -13.04 -9.70
CA LEU A 422 0.30 -13.44 -10.65
C LEU A 422 -0.22 -14.37 -11.76
N ASN A 423 -1.48 -14.83 -11.75
CA ASN A 423 -2.08 -15.50 -12.91
C ASN A 423 -2.56 -14.52 -13.99
N ARG A 424 -2.60 -13.21 -13.70
CA ARG A 424 -3.17 -12.17 -14.58
C ARG A 424 -2.21 -11.02 -14.85
N THR A 425 -0.91 -11.29 -15.00
CA THR A 425 0.06 -10.25 -15.35
C THR A 425 -0.07 -9.84 -16.81
N GLY A 426 0.11 -8.54 -17.06
CA GLY A 426 -0.03 -7.92 -18.38
C GLY A 426 1.03 -8.35 -19.38
N PRO A 427 0.74 -8.22 -20.69
CA PRO A 427 1.62 -8.70 -21.76
C PRO A 427 2.99 -8.00 -21.77
N GLU A 428 3.08 -6.71 -21.40
CA GLU A 428 4.36 -5.98 -21.36
C GLU A 428 5.28 -6.50 -20.26
N LEU A 429 4.73 -6.78 -19.07
CA LEU A 429 5.49 -7.40 -17.98
C LEU A 429 5.95 -8.81 -18.38
N ASN A 430 5.05 -9.60 -18.95
CA ASN A 430 5.38 -10.96 -19.38
C ASN A 430 6.45 -10.94 -20.47
N ALA A 431 6.34 -10.05 -21.46
CA ALA A 431 7.33 -9.89 -22.52
C ALA A 431 8.69 -9.43 -21.99
N TRP A 432 8.73 -8.53 -20.99
CA TRP A 432 9.99 -8.11 -20.36
C TRP A 432 10.68 -9.30 -19.68
N VAL A 433 9.94 -10.08 -18.88
CA VAL A 433 10.49 -11.25 -18.18
C VAL A 433 10.93 -12.33 -19.17
N GLU A 434 10.13 -12.61 -20.21
CA GLU A 434 10.46 -13.58 -21.25
C GLU A 434 11.70 -13.19 -22.05
N GLU A 435 11.90 -11.89 -22.33
CA GLU A 435 13.12 -11.40 -22.97
C GLU A 435 14.35 -11.67 -22.09
N GLU A 436 14.27 -11.32 -20.80
CA GLU A 436 15.39 -11.51 -19.89
C GLU A 436 15.71 -12.99 -19.62
N LEU A 437 14.70 -13.86 -19.64
CA LEU A 437 14.85 -15.33 -19.54
C LEU A 437 15.67 -15.93 -20.68
N LYS A 438 15.83 -15.25 -21.83
CA LYS A 438 16.72 -15.70 -22.93
C LYS A 438 18.19 -15.67 -22.54
N SER A 439 18.56 -14.83 -21.57
CA SER A 439 19.96 -14.60 -21.14
C SER A 439 20.25 -15.04 -19.71
N VAL A 440 19.24 -14.99 -18.84
CA VAL A 440 19.34 -15.40 -17.44
C VAL A 440 18.24 -16.42 -17.15
N PRO A 441 18.56 -17.73 -17.08
CA PRO A 441 17.56 -18.75 -16.74
C PRO A 441 16.89 -18.45 -15.40
N ALA A 442 15.62 -18.84 -15.25
CA ALA A 442 14.94 -18.77 -13.97
C ALA A 442 15.75 -19.55 -12.91
N GLY A 443 16.01 -18.93 -11.76
CA GLY A 443 16.87 -19.50 -10.71
C GLY A 443 17.38 -18.44 -9.75
N GLY A 444 18.46 -18.76 -9.03
CA GLY A 444 19.05 -17.92 -7.96
C GLY A 444 19.48 -16.51 -8.37
N GLU A 445 19.56 -16.23 -9.67
CA GLU A 445 19.91 -14.92 -10.23
C GLU A 445 18.72 -13.95 -10.36
N TRP A 446 17.51 -14.43 -10.05
CA TRP A 446 16.27 -13.65 -10.08
C TRP A 446 15.82 -13.28 -8.66
N LEU A 447 15.38 -12.04 -8.49
CA LEU A 447 14.69 -11.54 -7.32
C LEU A 447 13.34 -10.92 -7.71
N VAL A 448 12.28 -11.36 -7.07
CA VAL A 448 10.94 -10.76 -7.15
C VAL A 448 10.64 -10.09 -5.82
N VAL A 449 10.46 -8.78 -5.81
CA VAL A 449 10.12 -7.99 -4.63
C VAL A 449 8.64 -7.68 -4.65
N PHE A 450 7.95 -7.98 -3.55
CA PHE A 450 6.57 -7.63 -3.30
C PHE A 450 6.53 -6.53 -2.24
N ASP A 451 6.28 -5.31 -2.70
CA ASP A 451 6.17 -4.14 -1.86
C ASP A 451 4.79 -4.07 -1.18
N GLY A 452 4.78 -3.71 0.09
CA GLY A 452 3.56 -3.37 0.81
C GLY A 452 2.62 -4.51 1.18
N MET A 453 1.55 -4.14 1.90
CA MET A 453 0.67 -5.11 2.57
C MET A 453 -0.20 -5.87 1.58
N GLY A 454 -0.77 -5.19 0.59
CA GLY A 454 -1.67 -5.80 -0.39
C GLY A 454 -0.96 -6.86 -1.24
N ARG A 455 0.16 -6.48 -1.86
CA ARG A 455 0.94 -7.37 -2.74
C ARG A 455 1.70 -8.42 -1.94
N GLY A 456 2.41 -8.00 -0.89
CA GLY A 456 3.34 -8.84 -0.16
C GLY A 456 2.73 -9.69 0.96
N LEU A 457 1.63 -9.27 1.59
CA LEU A 457 1.09 -10.00 2.74
C LEU A 457 -0.29 -10.60 2.45
N GLU A 458 -1.17 -9.88 1.78
CA GLU A 458 -2.57 -10.27 1.59
C GLU A 458 -2.78 -11.16 0.36
N SER A 459 -1.96 -11.00 -0.67
CA SER A 459 -2.01 -11.83 -1.89
C SER A 459 -0.81 -12.77 -2.04
N ASN A 460 0.42 -12.34 -1.70
CA ASN A 460 1.64 -13.12 -1.96
C ASN A 460 2.54 -13.33 -0.73
N TRP A 461 1.98 -13.65 0.45
CA TRP A 461 2.77 -13.93 1.68
C TRP A 461 3.78 -15.07 1.52
N ASN A 462 3.38 -16.14 0.86
CA ASN A 462 4.21 -17.32 0.64
C ASN A 462 4.17 -17.77 -0.82
N PRO A 463 4.82 -17.02 -1.72
CA PRO A 463 4.71 -17.29 -3.15
C PRO A 463 5.76 -18.31 -3.63
N ALA A 464 6.81 -18.56 -2.83
CA ALA A 464 7.94 -19.44 -3.15
C ALA A 464 7.55 -20.88 -3.58
N PRO A 465 6.54 -21.55 -2.99
CA PRO A 465 6.11 -22.86 -3.45
C PRO A 465 5.62 -22.88 -4.90
N TYR A 466 5.21 -21.74 -5.45
CA TYR A 466 4.66 -21.62 -6.81
C TYR A 466 5.68 -21.13 -7.84
N PHE A 467 6.78 -20.53 -7.39
CA PHE A 467 7.86 -20.08 -8.27
C PHE A 467 8.70 -21.25 -8.79
N LYS A 468 9.30 -21.08 -9.97
CA LYS A 468 10.37 -21.94 -10.49
C LYS A 468 11.53 -22.03 -9.49
N ASP A 469 12.20 -23.18 -9.47
CA ASP A 469 13.24 -23.48 -8.48
C ASP A 469 14.36 -22.42 -8.47
N GLY A 470 14.72 -21.96 -7.28
CA GLY A 470 15.78 -20.99 -7.05
C GLY A 470 15.39 -19.52 -7.22
N VAL A 471 14.24 -19.18 -7.81
CA VAL A 471 13.81 -17.77 -7.93
C VAL A 471 13.59 -17.18 -6.53
N ASN A 472 14.27 -16.08 -6.20
CA ASN A 472 14.12 -15.46 -4.89
C ASN A 472 12.88 -14.57 -4.85
N ALA A 473 12.15 -14.60 -3.74
CA ALA A 473 10.99 -13.75 -3.49
C ALA A 473 11.18 -13.01 -2.15
N LEU A 474 11.18 -11.68 -2.21
CA LEU A 474 11.30 -10.79 -1.06
C LEU A 474 9.94 -10.14 -0.79
N ASN A 475 9.34 -10.45 0.36
CA ASN A 475 8.23 -9.68 0.90
C ASN A 475 8.82 -8.53 1.73
N LEU A 476 8.56 -7.30 1.30
CA LEU A 476 9.05 -6.08 1.93
C LEU A 476 7.86 -5.18 2.26
N ALA A 477 7.42 -5.19 3.51
CA ALA A 477 6.17 -4.55 3.89
C ALA A 477 6.12 -4.20 5.38
N MET A 478 5.07 -3.47 5.76
CA MET A 478 4.67 -3.27 7.14
C MET A 478 3.31 -3.91 7.42
N VAL A 479 3.14 -4.46 8.61
CA VAL A 479 1.83 -4.96 9.08
C VAL A 479 0.94 -3.77 9.46
N LYS A 480 -0.08 -3.45 8.67
CA LYS A 480 -0.94 -2.27 8.88
C LYS A 480 -2.36 -2.58 9.40
N SER A 481 -2.66 -3.85 9.70
CA SER A 481 -4.00 -4.24 10.20
C SER A 481 -3.93 -5.34 11.25
N GLU A 482 -4.88 -5.29 12.19
CA GLU A 482 -5.03 -6.29 13.26
C GLU A 482 -5.28 -7.69 12.73
N ILE A 483 -6.00 -7.80 11.61
CA ILE A 483 -6.27 -9.09 10.95
C ILE A 483 -4.96 -9.73 10.48
N ASN A 484 -4.07 -8.94 9.84
CA ASN A 484 -2.77 -9.42 9.41
C ASN A 484 -1.82 -9.67 10.60
N ALA A 485 -1.80 -8.79 11.60
CA ALA A 485 -1.01 -8.96 12.82
C ALA A 485 -1.31 -10.31 13.49
N LYS A 486 -2.60 -10.58 13.76
CA LYS A 486 -3.03 -11.85 14.36
C LYS A 486 -2.69 -13.06 13.50
N ARG A 487 -2.92 -12.99 12.18
CA ARG A 487 -2.63 -14.09 11.24
C ARG A 487 -1.16 -14.44 11.19
N LEU A 488 -0.29 -13.43 11.20
CA LEU A 488 1.15 -13.57 11.08
C LEU A 488 1.83 -13.82 12.43
N GLY A 489 1.08 -13.73 13.53
CA GLY A 489 1.65 -13.74 14.88
C GLY A 489 2.62 -12.58 15.07
N ALA A 490 2.25 -11.40 14.58
CA ALA A 490 3.00 -10.15 14.63
C ALA A 490 2.16 -9.08 15.33
N GLU A 491 2.75 -7.91 15.58
CA GLU A 491 2.06 -6.72 16.05
C GLU A 491 1.82 -5.75 14.88
N VAL A 492 0.87 -4.82 15.03
CA VAL A 492 0.71 -3.74 14.06
C VAL A 492 1.98 -2.87 14.04
N TYR A 493 2.41 -2.51 12.85
CA TYR A 493 3.66 -1.83 12.49
C TYR A 493 4.94 -2.67 12.57
N ASP A 494 4.83 -3.97 12.86
CA ASP A 494 5.96 -4.87 12.65
C ASP A 494 6.42 -4.84 11.19
N CYS A 495 7.73 -4.75 11.01
CA CYS A 495 8.37 -4.78 9.70
C CYS A 495 8.54 -6.22 9.21
N VAL A 496 8.28 -6.41 7.91
CA VAL A 496 8.47 -7.67 7.20
C VAL A 496 9.57 -7.47 6.17
N VAL A 497 10.70 -8.15 6.38
CA VAL A 497 11.78 -8.31 5.42
C VAL A 497 12.05 -9.79 5.30
N LYS A 498 11.25 -10.47 4.46
CA LYS A 498 11.25 -11.94 4.36
C LYS A 498 11.72 -12.37 2.97
N LEU A 499 12.90 -12.98 2.91
CA LEU A 499 13.42 -13.62 1.70
C LEU A 499 13.03 -15.09 1.68
N SER A 500 12.58 -15.58 0.53
CA SER A 500 12.22 -16.97 0.29
C SER A 500 12.72 -17.43 -1.08
N VAL A 501 12.89 -18.73 -1.26
CA VAL A 501 13.51 -19.32 -2.46
C VAL A 501 12.53 -20.26 -3.14
N GLY A 502 12.29 -20.04 -4.42
CA GLY A 502 11.38 -20.84 -5.25
C GLY A 502 11.66 -22.33 -5.14
N GLY A 503 10.61 -23.14 -4.97
CA GLY A 503 10.73 -24.58 -4.72
C GLY A 503 10.84 -25.01 -3.27
N SER A 504 11.02 -24.07 -2.32
CA SER A 504 10.82 -24.38 -0.91
C SER A 504 9.34 -24.68 -0.63
N LYS A 505 9.07 -25.70 0.19
CA LYS A 505 7.71 -26.06 0.65
C LYS A 505 7.20 -25.14 1.74
#